data_AF-A0A1Q6DTQ7-F1
#
_entry.id   AF-A0A1Q6DTQ7-F1
#
_cell.length_a   1.000
_cell.length_b   1.000
_cell.length_c   1.000
_cell.angle_alpha   90.00
_cell.angle_beta   90.00
_cell.angle_gamma   90.00
#
_symmetry.space_group_name_H-M   'P 1'
#
loop_
_entity.id
_entity.type
_entity.pdbx_description
1 polymer ?
#
loop_
_entity_poly.entity_id
_entity_poly.type
_entity_poly.pdbx_seq_one_letter_code
_entity_poly.pdbx_strand_id
1 'polypeptide(L)'
;MFKLLVNNKISYVKHPVKKDGVMQDVSWEKAKLKIKNNPNNSEIAMVDKEGNLIEVKVDKVQDIKKEAKKFKNESKVSLELEHSNEQGTTVVTYLYAPKATLSAIYNFINKGFEKKVDSTIDLNETEKEIIMALYSGVSPFDIPEFIGAEVEEVEEVYKKLIEVDALKEIRKRREVELTTRGRNLASKTMGK
;
A
#
# COMPACT_ATOMS: atom_id res chain seq x y z
N MET A 1 3.26 25.21 4.35
CA MET A 1 4.66 25.20 3.86
C MET A 1 4.84 24.42 2.56
N PHE A 2 4.49 23.12 2.48
CA PHE A 2 4.73 22.28 1.29
C PHE A 2 4.13 22.81 -0.03
N LYS A 3 2.89 23.33 0.01
CA LYS A 3 2.20 23.86 -1.19
C LYS A 3 3.03 24.90 -1.97
N LEU A 4 3.78 25.77 -1.28
CA LEU A 4 4.60 26.81 -1.93
C LEU A 4 5.80 26.23 -2.70
N LEU A 5 6.38 25.15 -2.19
CA LEU A 5 7.56 24.51 -2.77
C LEU A 5 7.20 23.53 -3.90
N VAL A 6 5.93 23.16 -4.04
CA VAL A 6 5.47 22.08 -4.93
C VAL A 6 4.45 22.55 -5.96
N ASN A 7 3.45 23.34 -5.58
CA ASN A 7 2.37 23.69 -6.50
C ASN A 7 2.89 24.51 -7.69
N ASN A 8 2.40 24.15 -8.89
CA ASN A 8 2.77 24.74 -10.18
C ASN A 8 4.25 24.59 -10.56
N LYS A 9 5.04 23.83 -9.80
CA LYS A 9 6.42 23.51 -10.18
C LYS A 9 6.43 22.51 -11.32
N ILE A 10 7.41 22.68 -12.19
CA ILE A 10 7.68 21.74 -13.28
C ILE A 10 8.43 20.55 -12.69
N SER A 11 8.01 19.37 -13.11
CA SER A 11 8.64 18.09 -12.84
C SER A 11 8.78 17.30 -14.14
N TYR A 12 9.54 16.23 -14.06
CA TYR A 12 9.52 15.16 -15.04
C TYR A 12 9.12 13.88 -14.32
N VAL A 13 8.12 13.19 -14.85
CA VAL A 13 7.59 11.96 -14.29
C VAL A 13 7.80 10.83 -15.28
N LYS A 14 8.10 9.64 -14.79
CA LYS A 14 8.10 8.41 -15.59
C LYS A 14 7.17 7.46 -14.87
N HIS A 15 6.02 7.17 -15.48
CA HIS A 15 4.92 6.48 -14.83
C HIS A 15 4.09 5.64 -15.81
N PRO A 16 3.64 4.44 -15.41
CA PRO A 16 4.23 3.62 -14.36
C PRO A 16 5.51 2.96 -14.89
N VAL A 17 6.59 2.93 -14.11
CA VAL A 17 7.84 2.23 -14.46
C VAL A 17 7.71 0.72 -14.25
N LYS A 18 6.93 0.33 -13.24
CA LYS A 18 6.56 -1.07 -12.95
C LYS A 18 5.06 -1.16 -12.66
N LYS A 19 4.45 -2.28 -13.02
CA LYS A 19 3.10 -2.69 -12.59
C LYS A 19 3.19 -4.12 -12.05
N ASP A 20 2.82 -4.34 -10.79
CA ASP A 20 2.92 -5.62 -10.07
C ASP A 20 4.28 -6.32 -10.30
N GLY A 21 5.37 -5.55 -10.17
CA GLY A 21 6.74 -6.02 -10.37
C GLY A 21 7.22 -6.08 -11.83
N VAL A 22 6.33 -5.99 -12.82
CA VAL A 22 6.67 -6.07 -14.24
C VAL A 22 7.10 -4.69 -14.77
N MET A 23 8.31 -4.61 -15.32
CA MET A 23 8.84 -3.39 -15.95
C MET A 23 7.99 -2.95 -17.14
N GLN A 24 7.78 -1.64 -17.25
CA GLN A 24 7.03 -1.02 -18.34
C GLN A 24 7.98 -0.17 -19.19
N ASP A 25 7.74 -0.16 -20.50
CA ASP A 25 8.46 0.71 -21.41
C ASP A 25 7.77 2.08 -21.50
N VAL A 26 8.20 2.99 -20.62
CA VAL A 26 7.69 4.36 -20.55
C VAL A 26 8.82 5.37 -20.54
N SER A 27 8.54 6.56 -21.05
CA SER A 27 9.51 7.66 -21.16
C SER A 27 9.29 8.71 -20.07
N TRP A 28 10.24 9.65 -19.93
CA TRP A 28 10.09 10.77 -19.01
C TRP A 28 9.23 11.86 -19.65
N GLU A 29 8.17 12.25 -18.95
CA GLU A 29 7.24 13.27 -19.40
C GLU A 29 7.24 14.48 -18.49
N LYS A 30 7.10 15.66 -19.07
CA LYS A 30 7.05 16.91 -18.30
C LYS A 30 5.68 17.05 -17.66
N ALA A 31 5.62 17.24 -16.35
CA ALA A 31 4.38 17.39 -15.61
C ALA A 31 4.38 18.60 -14.67
N LYS A 32 3.21 19.20 -14.45
CA LYS A 32 2.97 20.21 -13.40
C LYS A 32 2.55 19.52 -12.12
N LEU A 33 3.17 19.92 -11.01
CA LEU A 33 2.89 19.37 -9.69
C LEU A 33 1.79 20.15 -8.97
N LYS A 34 0.97 19.42 -8.21
CA LYS A 34 0.00 19.96 -7.26
C LYS A 34 -0.10 19.05 -6.05
N ILE A 35 -0.12 19.63 -4.86
CA ILE A 35 -0.43 18.92 -3.62
C ILE A 35 -1.84 19.28 -3.17
N LYS A 36 -2.64 18.26 -2.86
CA LYS A 36 -3.80 18.39 -1.99
C LYS A 36 -3.40 17.84 -0.61
N ASN A 37 -3.69 18.60 0.43
CA ASN A 37 -3.38 18.22 1.81
C ASN A 37 -4.61 18.54 2.65
N ASN A 38 -5.45 17.52 2.79
CA ASN A 38 -6.64 17.53 3.64
C ASN A 38 -6.49 16.40 4.68
N PRO A 39 -7.14 16.50 5.85
CA PRO A 39 -7.01 15.52 6.94
C PRO A 39 -7.21 14.05 6.50
N ASN A 40 -8.14 13.82 5.57
CA ASN A 40 -8.53 12.47 5.14
C ASN A 40 -8.13 12.17 3.68
N ASN A 41 -7.54 13.14 2.97
CA ASN A 41 -7.16 12.96 1.57
C ASN A 41 -5.96 13.85 1.24
N SER A 42 -4.77 13.28 1.42
CA SER A 42 -3.51 13.91 1.06
C SER A 42 -2.94 13.20 -0.17
N GLU A 43 -2.57 13.96 -1.18
CA GLU A 43 -2.14 13.42 -2.47
C GLU A 43 -1.19 14.38 -3.20
N ILE A 44 -0.39 13.81 -4.08
CA ILE A 44 0.37 14.53 -5.08
C ILE A 44 -0.24 14.20 -6.44
N ALA A 45 -0.68 15.24 -7.13
CA ALA A 45 -1.15 15.18 -8.50
C ALA A 45 -0.06 15.71 -9.43
N MET A 46 0.21 14.96 -10.49
CA MET A 46 1.08 15.32 -11.58
C MET A 46 0.24 15.33 -12.85
N VAL A 47 0.18 16.48 -13.53
CA VAL A 47 -0.53 16.62 -14.80
C VAL A 47 0.50 16.83 -15.89
N ASP A 48 0.59 15.90 -16.84
CA ASP A 48 1.51 16.01 -17.96
C ASP A 48 1.08 17.10 -18.97
N LYS A 49 1.73 17.15 -20.13
CA LYS A 49 1.40 18.12 -21.18
C LYS A 49 0.12 17.78 -21.95
N GLU A 50 -0.27 16.52 -21.97
CA GLU A 50 -1.44 16.00 -22.68
C GLU A 50 -2.70 16.10 -21.82
N GLY A 51 -2.52 16.38 -20.53
CA GLY A 51 -3.59 16.49 -19.55
C GLY A 51 -3.83 15.19 -18.78
N ASN A 52 -2.99 14.16 -18.98
CA ASN A 52 -3.11 12.94 -18.20
C ASN A 52 -2.74 13.24 -16.75
N LEU A 53 -3.55 12.70 -15.85
CA LEU A 53 -3.45 12.91 -14.42
C LEU A 53 -2.84 11.66 -13.78
N ILE A 54 -1.72 11.83 -13.09
CA ILE A 54 -1.08 10.81 -12.27
C ILE A 54 -1.27 11.23 -10.82
N GLU A 55 -2.05 10.44 -10.08
CA GLU A 55 -2.32 10.69 -8.67
C GLU A 55 -1.57 9.70 -7.79
N VAL A 56 -0.85 10.24 -6.81
CA VAL A 56 -0.20 9.48 -5.75
C VAL A 56 -0.87 9.88 -4.44
N LYS A 57 -1.81 9.05 -3.99
CA LYS A 57 -2.47 9.23 -2.69
C LYS A 57 -1.49 8.80 -1.60
N VAL A 58 -1.25 9.68 -0.64
CA VAL A 58 -0.21 9.50 0.40
C VAL A 58 -0.49 8.27 1.25
N ASP A 59 -1.76 7.93 1.47
CA ASP A 59 -2.19 6.75 2.21
C ASP A 59 -2.00 5.43 1.44
N LYS A 60 -1.77 5.49 0.13
CA LYS A 60 -1.50 4.33 -0.74
C LYS A 60 -0.03 4.17 -1.11
N VAL A 61 0.85 5.04 -0.61
CA VAL A 61 2.29 4.89 -0.80
C VAL A 61 2.79 3.79 0.13
N GLN A 62 3.53 2.85 -0.44
CA GLN A 62 4.13 1.70 0.24
C GLN A 62 5.60 1.98 0.58
N ASP A 63 6.32 2.66 -0.32
CA ASP A 63 7.71 3.05 -0.12
C ASP A 63 8.04 4.33 -0.90
N ILE A 64 9.02 5.08 -0.38
CA ILE A 64 9.58 6.26 -1.04
C ILE A 64 11.10 6.34 -0.84
N LYS A 65 11.84 6.40 -1.94
CA LYS A 65 13.30 6.48 -1.94
C LYS A 65 13.82 7.63 -2.77
N LYS A 66 14.96 8.19 -2.38
CA LYS A 66 15.75 9.09 -3.23
C LYS A 66 16.81 8.25 -3.93
N GLU A 67 16.74 8.17 -5.25
CA GLU A 67 17.67 7.37 -6.04
C GLU A 67 18.20 8.15 -7.25
N ALA A 68 19.43 7.87 -7.64
CA ALA A 68 20.00 8.37 -8.87
C ALA A 68 19.45 7.56 -10.06
N LYS A 69 18.76 8.24 -10.98
CA LYS A 69 18.23 7.63 -12.21
C LYS A 69 18.75 8.36 -13.44
N LYS A 70 18.84 7.65 -14.55
CA LYS A 70 19.23 8.24 -15.85
C LYS A 70 18.10 9.13 -16.39
N PHE A 71 18.41 10.40 -16.59
CA PHE A 71 17.53 11.41 -17.17
C PHE A 71 18.31 12.24 -18.20
N LYS A 72 17.89 12.19 -19.47
CA LYS A 72 18.57 12.88 -20.59
C LYS A 72 20.09 12.64 -20.61
N ASN A 73 20.48 11.37 -20.52
CA ASN A 73 21.89 10.90 -20.50
C ASN A 73 22.73 11.32 -19.28
N GLU A 74 22.14 12.01 -18.30
CA GLU A 74 22.79 12.34 -17.04
C GLU A 74 22.19 11.51 -15.90
N SER A 75 22.99 11.20 -14.89
CA SER A 75 22.48 10.63 -13.64
C SER A 75 21.97 11.77 -12.76
N LYS A 76 20.68 11.73 -12.40
CA LYS A 76 20.05 12.75 -11.54
C LYS A 76 19.30 12.09 -10.40
N VAL A 77 19.35 12.72 -9.23
CA VAL A 77 18.53 12.32 -8.08
C VAL A 77 17.06 12.52 -8.41
N SER A 78 16.29 11.46 -8.29
CA SER A 78 14.84 11.40 -8.42
C SER A 78 14.22 10.79 -7.16
N LEU A 79 12.91 10.95 -7.01
CA LEU A 79 12.12 10.15 -6.09
C LEU A 79 11.57 8.92 -6.82
N GLU A 80 11.72 7.76 -6.19
CA GLU A 80 11.04 6.53 -6.52
C GLU A 80 9.88 6.37 -5.54
N LEU A 81 8.67 6.22 -6.07
CA LEU A 81 7.42 6.12 -5.32
C LEU A 81 6.77 4.80 -5.67
N GLU A 82 6.69 3.88 -4.71
CA GLU A 82 5.90 2.65 -4.84
C GLU A 82 4.54 2.89 -4.18
N HIS A 83 3.47 2.71 -4.94
CA HIS A 83 2.12 2.96 -4.44
C HIS A 83 1.07 2.11 -5.14
N SER A 84 -0.07 1.90 -4.49
CA SER A 84 -1.24 1.30 -5.15
C SER A 84 -1.98 2.36 -5.97
N ASN A 85 -2.37 2.00 -7.20
CA ASN A 85 -3.28 2.81 -8.01
C ASN A 85 -4.75 2.59 -7.58
N GLU A 86 -5.70 3.24 -8.26
CA GLU A 86 -7.14 3.11 -7.91
C GLU A 86 -7.70 1.70 -8.10
N GLN A 87 -7.09 0.89 -8.97
CA GLN A 87 -7.47 -0.50 -9.20
C GLN A 87 -6.85 -1.46 -8.16
N GLY A 88 -5.99 -0.96 -7.26
CA GLY A 88 -5.29 -1.76 -6.27
C GLY A 88 -3.99 -2.40 -6.77
N THR A 89 -3.61 -2.18 -8.03
CA THR A 89 -2.33 -2.61 -8.61
C THR A 89 -1.18 -1.82 -8.00
N THR A 90 -0.10 -2.50 -7.61
CA THR A 90 1.11 -1.83 -7.14
C THR A 90 1.88 -1.29 -8.35
N VAL A 91 2.16 0.01 -8.34
CA VAL A 91 2.88 0.70 -9.41
C VAL A 91 4.05 1.48 -8.86
N VAL A 92 5.08 1.64 -9.69
CA VAL A 92 6.27 2.43 -9.35
C VAL A 92 6.33 3.67 -10.23
N THR A 93 6.50 4.83 -9.61
CA THR A 93 6.59 6.14 -10.27
C THR A 93 7.93 6.78 -9.99
N TYR A 94 8.63 7.23 -11.04
CA TYR A 94 9.83 8.06 -10.86
C TYR A 94 9.50 9.53 -11.07
N LEU A 95 10.01 10.37 -10.18
CA LEU A 95 9.78 11.81 -10.18
C LEU A 95 11.09 12.58 -10.06
N TYR A 96 11.38 13.38 -11.07
CA TYR A 96 12.45 14.37 -11.04
C TYR A 96 11.88 15.79 -10.92
N ALA A 97 12.46 16.60 -10.05
CA ALA A 97 12.10 17.99 -9.84
C ALA A 97 13.30 18.74 -9.23
N PRO A 98 13.25 20.09 -9.10
CA PRO A 98 14.27 20.82 -8.36
C PRO A 98 14.46 20.26 -6.94
N LYS A 99 15.70 20.27 -6.43
CA LYS A 99 16.07 19.67 -5.13
C LYS A 99 15.14 20.08 -3.99
N ALA A 100 14.79 21.36 -3.89
CA ALA A 100 13.87 21.86 -2.86
C ALA A 100 12.46 21.27 -2.99
N THR A 101 11.97 21.09 -4.22
CA THR A 101 10.67 20.46 -4.50
C THR A 101 10.70 18.97 -4.18
N LEU A 102 11.74 18.23 -4.57
CA LEU A 102 11.89 16.82 -4.19
C LEU A 102 11.95 16.64 -2.68
N SER A 103 12.72 17.47 -1.97
CA SER A 103 12.76 17.43 -0.51
C SER A 103 11.40 17.75 0.12
N ALA A 104 10.66 18.72 -0.43
CA ALA A 104 9.32 19.05 0.06
C ALA A 104 8.33 17.91 -0.16
N ILE A 105 8.36 17.25 -1.32
CA ILE A 105 7.52 16.09 -1.63
C ILE A 105 7.87 14.91 -0.74
N TYR A 106 9.17 14.59 -0.62
CA TYR A 106 9.66 13.53 0.24
C TYR A 106 9.20 13.72 1.69
N ASN A 107 9.39 14.92 2.23
CA ASN A 107 8.96 15.24 3.59
C ASN A 107 7.43 15.28 3.74
N PHE A 108 6.69 15.65 2.70
CA PHE A 108 5.22 15.63 2.72
C PHE A 108 4.70 14.20 2.80
N ILE A 109 5.24 13.29 1.99
CA ILE A 109 4.90 11.86 2.00
C ILE A 109 5.37 11.22 3.30
N ASN A 110 6.62 11.47 3.73
CA ASN A 110 7.15 10.94 4.99
C ASN A 110 6.38 11.44 6.21
N LYS A 111 5.88 12.66 6.24
CA LYS A 111 4.96 13.09 7.31
C LYS A 111 3.62 12.36 7.26
N GLY A 112 3.19 11.91 6.08
CA GLY A 112 2.04 11.02 5.94
C GLY A 112 2.34 9.64 6.51
N PHE A 113 3.52 9.08 6.21
CA PHE A 113 4.02 7.86 6.84
C PHE A 113 4.13 8.02 8.35
N GLU A 114 4.81 9.04 8.86
CA GLU A 114 4.93 9.33 10.30
C GLU A 114 3.58 9.55 10.96
N LYS A 115 2.54 10.05 10.30
CA LYS A 115 1.19 10.07 10.89
C LYS A 115 0.52 8.70 10.94
N LYS A 116 0.84 7.81 9.98
CA LYS A 116 0.43 6.39 9.99
C LYS A 116 1.31 5.52 10.90
N VAL A 117 2.52 5.98 11.20
CA VAL A 117 3.55 5.29 11.98
C VAL A 117 3.71 5.91 13.37
N ASP A 118 3.21 7.11 13.69
CA ASP A 118 3.02 7.60 15.07
C ASP A 118 1.84 6.87 15.72
N SER A 119 0.91 6.38 14.89
CA SER A 119 0.10 5.20 15.23
C SER A 119 0.91 3.92 15.09
N THR A 120 2.23 3.94 15.38
CA THR A 120 3.09 2.76 15.55
C THR A 120 2.30 1.83 16.41
N ILE A 121 1.75 0.83 15.76
CA ILE A 121 1.08 -0.27 16.42
C ILE A 121 2.22 -0.83 17.25
N ASP A 122 2.18 -0.60 18.56
CA ASP A 122 3.09 -1.27 19.47
C ASP A 122 2.62 -2.73 19.46
N LEU A 123 3.14 -3.45 18.47
CA LEU A 123 2.75 -4.82 18.21
C LEU A 123 3.30 -5.64 19.36
N ASN A 124 2.41 -6.28 20.09
CA ASN A 124 2.84 -7.28 21.06
C ASN A 124 3.50 -8.48 20.33
N GLU A 125 4.07 -9.42 21.08
CA GLU A 125 4.79 -10.56 20.47
C GLU A 125 3.88 -11.38 19.54
N THR A 126 2.66 -11.70 19.97
CA THR A 126 1.66 -12.41 19.18
C THR A 126 1.34 -11.70 17.86
N GLU A 127 1.13 -10.38 17.91
CA GLU A 127 0.81 -9.57 16.73
C GLU A 127 1.97 -9.55 15.71
N LYS A 128 3.22 -9.52 16.20
CA LYS A 128 4.42 -9.62 15.35
C LYS A 128 4.52 -10.99 14.69
N GLU A 129 4.28 -12.06 15.44
CA GLU A 129 4.30 -13.43 14.93
C GLU A 129 3.24 -13.64 13.84
N ILE A 130 2.03 -13.14 14.06
CA ILE A 130 0.94 -13.20 13.06
C ILE A 130 1.33 -12.49 11.76
N ILE A 131 1.89 -11.26 11.84
CA ILE A 131 2.35 -10.54 10.67
C ILE A 131 3.47 -11.31 9.94
N MET A 132 4.42 -11.88 10.68
CA MET A 132 5.52 -12.67 10.10
C MET A 132 5.02 -13.97 9.45
N ALA A 133 4.05 -14.65 10.04
CA ALA A 133 3.43 -15.84 9.48
C ALA A 133 2.72 -15.51 8.15
N LEU A 134 1.93 -14.42 8.11
CA LEU A 134 1.30 -13.94 6.88
C LEU A 134 2.34 -13.55 5.82
N TYR A 135 3.42 -12.87 6.23
CA TYR A 135 4.49 -12.47 5.31
C TYR A 135 5.23 -13.66 4.69
N SER A 136 5.42 -14.75 5.44
CA SER A 136 6.04 -15.98 4.94
C SER A 136 5.08 -16.86 4.11
N GLY A 137 3.81 -16.46 3.98
CA GLY A 137 2.82 -17.13 3.15
C GLY A 137 2.00 -18.20 3.87
N VAL A 138 2.04 -18.24 5.21
CA VAL A 138 1.16 -19.13 5.99
C VAL A 138 -0.30 -18.70 5.76
N SER A 139 -1.16 -19.69 5.51
CA SER A 139 -2.60 -19.46 5.34
C SER A 139 -3.18 -18.85 6.62
N PRO A 140 -4.03 -17.81 6.54
CA PRO A 140 -4.66 -17.21 7.73
C PRO A 140 -5.43 -18.20 8.61
N PHE A 141 -5.91 -19.31 8.02
CA PHE A 141 -6.60 -20.39 8.73
C PHE A 141 -5.67 -21.30 9.54
N ASP A 142 -4.40 -21.41 9.11
CA ASP A 142 -3.41 -22.29 9.72
C ASP A 142 -2.58 -21.54 10.78
N ILE A 143 -2.67 -20.21 10.83
CA ILE A 143 -1.92 -19.36 11.75
C ILE A 143 -2.16 -19.69 13.24
N PRO A 144 -3.40 -19.91 13.72
CA PRO A 144 -3.63 -20.28 15.11
C PRO A 144 -2.82 -21.52 15.53
N GLU A 145 -2.83 -22.56 14.68
CA GLU A 145 -2.03 -23.77 14.90
C GLU A 145 -0.53 -23.50 14.79
N PHE A 146 -0.11 -22.67 13.83
CA PHE A 146 1.29 -22.36 13.57
C PHE A 146 1.99 -21.63 14.73
N ILE A 147 1.29 -20.69 15.37
CA ILE A 147 1.84 -19.91 16.50
C ILE A 147 1.42 -20.47 17.86
N GLY A 148 0.57 -21.50 17.89
CA GLY A 148 0.05 -22.10 19.12
C GLY A 148 -0.88 -21.17 19.90
N ALA A 149 -1.72 -20.40 19.21
CA ALA A 149 -2.69 -19.48 19.81
C ALA A 149 -4.13 -19.92 19.53
N GLU A 150 -5.06 -19.47 20.37
CA GLU A 150 -6.50 -19.73 20.17
C GLU A 150 -7.03 -18.97 18.94
N VAL A 151 -8.00 -19.57 18.25
CA VAL A 151 -8.58 -18.98 17.01
C VAL A 151 -9.17 -17.60 17.29
N GLU A 152 -9.88 -17.43 18.40
CA GLU A 152 -10.48 -16.17 18.80
C GLU A 152 -9.43 -15.07 19.03
N GLU A 153 -8.29 -15.38 19.64
CA GLU A 153 -7.21 -14.42 19.89
C GLU A 153 -6.61 -13.92 18.56
N VAL A 154 -6.35 -14.84 17.63
CA VAL A 154 -5.85 -14.50 16.30
C VAL A 154 -6.86 -13.65 15.52
N GLU A 155 -8.15 -13.99 15.59
CA GLU A 155 -9.23 -13.23 14.93
C GLU A 155 -9.40 -11.82 15.52
N GLU A 156 -9.17 -11.62 16.83
CA GLU A 156 -9.12 -10.29 17.45
C GLU A 156 -7.93 -9.47 16.95
N VAL A 157 -6.76 -10.09 16.83
CA VAL A 157 -5.58 -9.45 16.25
C VAL A 157 -5.84 -9.07 14.79
N TYR A 158 -6.44 -9.94 13.98
CA TYR A 158 -6.81 -9.59 12.60
C TYR A 158 -7.72 -8.36 12.53
N LYS A 159 -8.74 -8.28 13.39
CA LYS A 159 -9.62 -7.09 13.44
C LYS A 159 -8.82 -5.83 13.75
N LYS A 160 -7.99 -5.86 14.80
CA LYS A 160 -7.13 -4.72 15.18
C LYS A 160 -6.19 -4.31 14.04
N LEU A 161 -5.56 -5.27 13.37
CA LEU A 161 -4.65 -5.02 12.26
C LEU A 161 -5.38 -4.51 11.00
N ILE A 162 -6.64 -4.89 10.78
CA ILE A 162 -7.48 -4.31 9.72
C ILE A 162 -7.84 -2.85 10.05
N GLU A 163 -8.20 -2.55 11.30
CA GLU A 163 -8.59 -1.19 11.73
C GLU A 163 -7.47 -0.16 11.54
N VAL A 164 -6.22 -0.58 11.68
CA VAL A 164 -5.02 0.25 11.49
C VAL A 164 -4.46 0.17 10.06
N ASP A 165 -5.23 -0.35 9.10
CA ASP A 165 -4.86 -0.52 7.69
C ASP A 165 -3.58 -1.38 7.46
N ALA A 166 -3.19 -2.23 8.42
CA ALA A 166 -2.07 -3.16 8.28
C ALA A 166 -2.47 -4.44 7.53
N LEU A 167 -3.74 -4.85 7.64
CA LEU A 167 -4.31 -5.97 6.89
C LEU A 167 -5.55 -5.52 6.11
N LYS A 168 -5.88 -6.27 5.05
CA LYS A 168 -7.10 -6.07 4.25
C LYS A 168 -7.98 -7.32 4.34
N GLU A 169 -9.23 -7.14 4.76
CA GLU A 169 -10.22 -8.22 4.72
C GLU A 169 -10.56 -8.58 3.26
N ILE A 170 -10.29 -9.84 2.87
CA ILE A 170 -10.63 -10.35 1.54
C ILE A 170 -11.99 -11.07 1.55
N ARG A 171 -12.27 -11.85 2.60
CA ARG A 171 -13.54 -12.57 2.81
C ARG A 171 -13.64 -13.07 4.25
N LYS A 172 -14.86 -13.25 4.76
CA LYS A 172 -15.13 -14.02 5.98
C LYS A 172 -15.65 -15.41 5.64
N ARG A 173 -15.09 -16.43 6.29
CA ARG A 173 -15.59 -17.81 6.25
C ARG A 173 -16.23 -18.18 7.58
N ARG A 174 -17.17 -19.12 7.56
CA ARG A 174 -17.77 -19.67 8.78
C ARG A 174 -17.23 -21.08 8.98
N GLU A 175 -16.78 -21.37 10.19
CA GLU A 175 -16.55 -22.73 10.64
C GLU A 175 -17.90 -23.37 10.98
N VAL A 176 -18.13 -24.60 10.50
CA VAL A 176 -19.40 -25.29 10.65
C VAL A 176 -19.18 -26.77 10.89
N GLU A 177 -20.02 -27.36 11.72
CA GLU A 177 -20.07 -28.81 11.94
C GLU A 177 -21.48 -29.36 11.73
N LEU A 178 -21.56 -30.64 11.35
CA LEU A 178 -22.84 -31.32 11.24
C LEU A 178 -23.46 -31.56 12.62
N THR A 179 -24.63 -30.96 12.83
CA THR A 179 -25.52 -31.32 13.94
C THR A 179 -25.99 -32.76 13.84
N THR A 180 -26.47 -33.35 14.93
CA THR A 180 -27.10 -34.70 14.93
C THR A 180 -28.19 -34.82 13.87
N ARG A 181 -29.03 -33.79 13.73
CA ARG A 181 -30.06 -33.74 12.69
C ARG A 181 -29.45 -33.69 11.28
N GLY A 182 -28.39 -32.93 11.10
CA GLY A 182 -27.62 -32.86 9.86
C GLY A 182 -27.00 -34.22 9.48
N ARG A 183 -26.42 -34.94 10.44
CA ARG A 183 -25.89 -36.29 10.23
C ARG A 183 -26.98 -37.27 9.77
N ASN A 184 -28.15 -37.24 10.42
CA ASN A 184 -29.30 -38.06 10.02
C ASN A 184 -29.81 -37.73 8.60
N LEU A 185 -29.77 -36.45 8.22
CA LEU A 185 -30.11 -36.01 6.86
C LEU A 185 -29.10 -36.55 5.83
N ALA A 186 -27.80 -36.46 6.14
CA ALA A 186 -26.74 -37.01 5.29
C ALA A 186 -26.91 -38.52 5.08
N SER A 187 -27.11 -39.29 6.15
CA SER A 187 -27.32 -40.75 6.07
C SER A 187 -28.51 -41.13 5.19
N LYS A 188 -29.62 -40.39 5.26
CA LYS A 188 -30.80 -40.62 4.39
C LYS A 188 -30.54 -40.30 2.92
N THR A 189 -29.64 -39.35 2.65
CA THR A 189 -29.31 -38.90 1.29
C THR A 189 -28.29 -39.82 0.64
N MET A 190 -27.30 -40.31 1.41
CA MET A 190 -26.27 -41.24 0.94
C MET A 190 -26.72 -42.71 0.89
N GLY A 191 -27.82 -43.06 1.56
CA GLY A 191 -28.43 -44.39 1.55
C GLY A 191 -29.40 -44.66 0.39
N LYS A 192 -29.41 -43.79 -0.63
CA LYS A 192 -30.08 -43.98 -1.92
C LYS A 192 -29.03 -44.06 -3.02
#